data_AF-A0A965PJA6-F1
#
_entry.id   AF-A0A965PJA6-F1
#
_cell.length_a   1.000
_cell.length_b   1.000
_cell.length_c   1.000
_cell.angle_alpha   90.00
_cell.angle_beta   90.00
_cell.angle_gamma   90.00
#
_symmetry.space_group_name_H-M   'P 1'
#
loop_
_entity.id
_entity.type
_entity.pdbx_description
1 polymer ?
#
loop_
_entity_poly.entity_id
_entity_poly.type
_entity_poly.pdbx_seq_one_letter_code
_entity_poly.pdbx_strand_id
1 'polypeptide(L)'
;MRRSRLARPIGRRDAKGRICGSLPTLLNRSQERAIRRAWRAGLTRDEAARAAGVSVGLIRQRLADQLADLPRRGRGRGASRRVTDPTEEEIYGRLTLAIQATWTDEEREAAWKGLRS
;
A
#
# COMPACT_ATOMS: atom_id res chain seq x y z
N MET A 1 38.51 -26.31 -3.42
CA MET A 1 37.10 -26.76 -3.49
C MET A 1 36.28 -26.06 -2.41
N ARG A 2 35.46 -25.06 -2.77
CA ARG A 2 34.66 -24.28 -1.79
C ARG A 2 33.33 -25.00 -1.53
N ARG A 3 33.12 -25.46 -0.30
CA ARG A 3 31.85 -26.08 0.13
C ARG A 3 30.76 -25.00 0.19
N SER A 4 29.75 -25.16 -0.67
CA SER A 4 28.56 -24.33 -0.73
C SER A 4 27.85 -24.35 0.64
N ARG A 5 27.74 -23.18 1.30
CA ARG A 5 26.95 -23.03 2.51
C ARG A 5 25.47 -23.01 2.11
N LEU A 6 24.88 -24.19 2.01
CA LEU A 6 23.44 -24.34 1.88
C LEU A 6 22.79 -23.62 3.07
N ALA A 7 21.89 -22.67 2.76
CA ALA A 7 21.10 -21.95 3.74
C ALA A 7 20.41 -22.96 4.66
N ARG A 8 20.66 -22.85 5.98
CA ARG A 8 20.00 -23.69 6.97
C ARG A 8 18.49 -23.39 6.96
N PRO A 9 17.61 -24.40 6.90
CA PRO A 9 16.17 -24.17 6.97
C PRO A 9 15.78 -23.59 8.33
N ILE A 10 15.02 -22.49 8.33
CA ILE A 10 14.61 -21.70 9.51
C ILE A 10 13.44 -22.38 10.25
N GLY A 11 13.48 -23.70 10.48
CA GLY A 11 12.42 -24.39 11.20
C GLY A 11 12.70 -25.85 11.54
N ARG A 12 12.19 -26.31 12.70
CA ARG A 12 12.19 -27.72 13.07
C ARG A 12 11.27 -28.49 12.11
N ARG A 13 11.71 -29.67 11.66
CA ARG A 13 10.87 -30.59 10.89
C ARG A 13 10.21 -31.60 11.84
N ASP A 14 8.94 -31.96 11.62
CA ASP A 14 8.29 -33.08 12.30
C ASP A 14 8.89 -34.42 11.86
N ALA A 15 8.44 -35.49 12.51
CA ALA A 15 8.81 -36.87 12.20
C ALA A 15 8.49 -37.29 10.75
N LYS A 16 7.69 -36.50 9.99
CA LYS A 16 7.37 -36.72 8.58
C LYS A 16 8.16 -35.78 7.65
N GLY A 17 9.13 -35.02 8.16
CA GLY A 17 9.95 -34.10 7.37
C GLY A 17 9.27 -32.77 7.03
N ARG A 18 8.07 -32.48 7.56
CA ARG A 18 7.35 -31.22 7.35
C ARG A 18 7.84 -30.18 8.33
N ILE A 19 8.02 -28.93 7.90
CA ILE A 19 8.45 -27.86 8.82
C ILE A 19 7.30 -27.62 9.82
N CYS A 20 7.50 -28.10 11.04
CA CYS A 20 6.55 -28.02 12.14
C CYS A 20 7.13 -27.10 13.20
N GLY A 21 6.72 -25.85 13.06
CA GLY A 21 6.95 -24.75 13.99
C GLY A 21 6.16 -23.60 13.41
N SER A 22 5.16 -23.12 14.16
CA SER A 22 4.44 -21.90 13.80
C SER A 22 5.44 -20.75 13.77
N LEU A 23 6.03 -20.51 12.60
CA LEU A 23 6.64 -19.22 12.30
C LEU A 23 5.54 -18.18 12.53
N PRO A 24 5.85 -17.01 13.12
CA PRO A 24 4.84 -16.00 13.37
C PRO A 24 4.09 -15.77 12.06
N THR A 25 2.79 -16.01 12.07
CA THR A 25 1.85 -15.89 10.94
C THR A 25 1.77 -14.46 10.39
N LEU A 26 2.64 -13.58 10.87
CA LEU A 26 2.65 -12.15 10.71
C LEU A 26 3.97 -11.73 10.06
N LEU A 27 3.86 -11.06 8.92
CA LEU A 27 4.96 -10.34 8.29
C LEU A 27 5.61 -9.41 9.32
N ASN A 28 6.94 -9.37 9.36
CA ASN A 28 7.61 -8.37 10.19
C ASN A 28 7.40 -6.96 9.61
N ARG A 29 7.57 -5.92 10.43
CA ARG A 29 7.36 -4.52 10.01
C ARG A 29 8.21 -4.09 8.82
N SER A 30 9.38 -4.70 8.62
CA SER A 30 10.25 -4.38 7.49
C SER A 30 9.76 -5.01 6.19
N GLN A 31 9.29 -6.26 6.24
CA GLN A 31 8.64 -6.94 5.12
C GLN A 31 7.35 -6.23 4.71
N GLU A 32 6.52 -5.83 5.68
CA GLU A 32 5.30 -5.08 5.41
C GLU A 32 5.60 -3.73 4.75
N ARG A 33 6.61 -2.99 5.23
CA ARG A 33 7.05 -1.74 4.60
C ARG A 33 7.56 -1.97 3.18
N ALA A 34 8.32 -3.04 2.94
CA ALA A 34 8.81 -3.39 1.61
C ALA A 34 7.65 -3.69 0.65
N ILE A 35 6.67 -4.49 1.07
CA ILE A 35 5.48 -4.83 0.26
C ILE A 35 4.66 -3.57 -0.05
N ARG A 36 4.43 -2.70 0.94
CA ARG A 36 3.69 -1.44 0.74
C ARG A 36 4.39 -0.51 -0.25
N ARG A 37 5.73 -0.43 -0.20
CA ARG A 37 6.52 0.35 -1.16
C ARG A 37 6.43 -0.24 -2.56
N ALA A 38 6.53 -1.57 -2.68
CA ALA A 38 6.39 -2.26 -3.96
C ALA A 38 5.01 -1.99 -4.61
N TRP A 39 3.92 -2.04 -3.83
CA TRP A 39 2.59 -1.72 -4.35
C TRP A 39 2.42 -0.25 -4.76
N ARG A 40 3.00 0.70 -4.02
CA ARG A 40 3.00 2.12 -4.42
C ARG A 40 3.74 2.36 -5.73
N ALA A 41 4.74 1.53 -6.04
CA ALA A 41 5.48 1.56 -7.29
C ALA A 41 4.81 0.74 -8.42
N GLY A 42 3.61 0.18 -8.19
CA GLY A 42 2.86 -0.57 -9.20
C GLY A 42 3.33 -2.01 -9.42
N LEU A 43 4.20 -2.55 -8.57
CA LEU A 43 4.67 -3.93 -8.71
C LEU A 43 3.55 -4.94 -8.47
N THR A 44 3.63 -6.06 -9.18
CA THR A 44 2.72 -7.19 -9.00
C THR A 44 2.94 -7.88 -7.65
N ARG A 45 1.98 -8.70 -7.23
CA ARG A 45 2.11 -9.47 -5.96
C ARG A 45 3.33 -10.38 -5.94
N ASP A 46 3.67 -10.98 -7.08
CA ASP A 46 4.80 -11.90 -7.17
C ASP A 46 6.14 -11.16 -7.03
N GLU A 47 6.25 -9.98 -7.63
CA GLU A 47 7.43 -9.12 -7.51
C GLU A 47 7.57 -8.56 -6.10
N ALA A 48 6.47 -8.11 -5.49
CA ALA A 48 6.46 -7.65 -4.11
C ALA A 48 6.86 -8.77 -3.13
N ALA A 49 6.42 -10.01 -3.37
CA ALA A 49 6.79 -11.18 -2.59
C ALA A 49 8.28 -11.49 -2.70
N ARG A 50 8.83 -11.48 -3.92
CA ARG A 50 10.28 -11.66 -4.16
C ARG A 50 11.09 -10.56 -3.47
N ALA A 51 10.68 -9.30 -3.60
CA ALA A 51 11.37 -8.17 -2.99
C ALA A 51 11.38 -8.23 -1.45
N ALA A 52 10.31 -8.75 -0.84
CA ALA A 52 10.20 -8.89 0.60
C ALA A 52 10.71 -10.23 1.15
N GLY A 53 11.18 -11.15 0.29
CA GLY A 53 11.68 -12.47 0.70
C GLY A 53 10.60 -13.36 1.30
N VAL A 54 9.36 -13.26 0.82
CA VAL A 54 8.21 -14.04 1.31
C VAL A 54 7.51 -14.79 0.18
N SER A 55 6.68 -15.77 0.53
CA SER A 55 5.84 -16.44 -0.46
C SER A 55 4.62 -15.58 -0.82
N VAL A 56 4.16 -15.71 -2.06
CA VAL A 56 2.92 -15.07 -2.53
C VAL A 56 1.71 -15.55 -1.73
N GLY A 57 1.71 -16.82 -1.32
CA GLY A 57 0.69 -17.40 -0.46
C GLY A 57 0.57 -16.66 0.88
N LEU A 58 1.70 -16.30 1.50
CA LEU A 58 1.71 -15.56 2.76
C LEU A 58 1.10 -14.15 2.60
N ILE A 59 1.40 -13.46 1.49
CA ILE A 59 0.78 -12.15 1.19
C ILE A 59 -0.73 -12.29 1.01
N ARG A 60 -1.19 -13.31 0.28
CA ARG A 60 -2.63 -13.56 0.05
C ARG A 60 -3.36 -13.88 1.36
N GLN A 61 -2.79 -14.76 2.17
CA GLN A 61 -3.34 -15.10 3.48
C GLN A 61 -3.44 -13.86 4.36
N ARG A 62 -2.38 -13.04 4.43
CA ARG A 62 -2.40 -11.84 5.25
C ARG A 62 -3.42 -10.80 4.79
N LEU A 63 -3.59 -10.65 3.47
CA LEU A 63 -4.63 -9.78 2.92
C LEU A 63 -6.03 -10.30 3.30
N ALA A 64 -6.26 -11.61 3.22
CA ALA A 64 -7.52 -12.22 3.64
C ALA A 64 -7.80 -11.98 5.13
N ASP A 65 -6.79 -12.16 5.99
CA ASP A 65 -6.90 -11.90 7.44
C ASP A 65 -7.24 -10.43 7.69
N GLN A 66 -6.55 -9.49 7.01
CA GLN A 66 -6.84 -8.05 7.14
C GLN A 66 -8.25 -7.70 6.69
N LEU A 67 -8.73 -8.31 5.59
CA LEU A 67 -10.11 -8.10 5.13
C LEU A 67 -11.15 -8.71 6.06
N ALA A 68 -10.81 -9.79 6.77
CA ALA A 68 -11.67 -10.40 7.79
C ALA A 68 -11.68 -9.60 9.10
N ASP A 69 -10.54 -9.03 9.48
CA ASP A 69 -10.34 -8.18 10.67
C ASP A 69 -10.91 -6.78 10.50
N LEU A 70 -11.00 -6.28 9.26
CA LEU A 70 -11.78 -5.07 8.98
C LEU A 70 -13.17 -5.33 9.56
N PRO A 71 -13.65 -4.50 10.52
CA PRO A 71 -14.97 -4.67 11.06
C PRO A 71 -15.88 -4.71 9.84
N ARG A 72 -16.53 -5.86 9.61
CA ARG A 72 -17.57 -6.00 8.60
C ARG A 72 -18.45 -4.82 8.87
N ARG A 73 -18.32 -3.73 8.10
CA ARG A 73 -18.99 -2.47 8.40
C ARG A 73 -20.42 -2.90 8.50
N GLY A 74 -20.96 -2.95 9.72
CA GLY A 74 -22.35 -3.30 9.94
C GLY A 74 -23.06 -2.38 8.99
N ARG A 75 -23.90 -2.95 8.09
CA ARG A 75 -24.71 -2.17 7.16
C ARG A 75 -25.24 -1.01 7.96
N GLY A 76 -24.61 0.14 7.83
CA GLY A 76 -24.86 1.23 8.75
C GLY A 76 -26.27 1.62 8.43
N ARG A 77 -27.20 1.41 9.36
CA ARG A 77 -28.42 2.23 9.42
C ARG A 77 -27.96 3.63 9.83
N GLY A 78 -27.23 4.28 8.93
CA GLY A 78 -26.65 5.59 9.07
C GLY A 78 -26.67 6.12 7.65
N ALA A 79 -27.55 7.11 7.42
CA ALA A 79 -27.85 7.63 6.11
C ALA A 79 -26.58 7.74 5.26
N SER A 80 -26.59 7.07 4.10
CA SER A 80 -25.65 7.40 3.05
C SER A 80 -25.78 8.91 2.84
N ARG A 81 -24.80 9.69 3.31
CA ARG A 81 -24.62 11.03 2.76
C ARG A 81 -24.39 10.75 1.30
N ARG A 82 -25.38 11.08 0.45
CA ARG A 82 -25.22 11.01 -0.99
C ARG A 82 -23.97 11.83 -1.28
N VAL A 83 -22.89 11.14 -1.60
CA VAL A 83 -21.70 11.78 -2.13
C VAL A 83 -22.14 12.19 -3.52
N THR A 84 -22.60 13.44 -3.64
CA THR A 84 -22.88 14.04 -4.93
C THR A 84 -21.52 14.17 -5.62
N ASP A 85 -21.43 13.65 -6.83
CA ASP A 85 -20.24 13.85 -7.65
C ASP A 85 -20.05 15.36 -7.85
N PRO A 86 -18.82 15.88 -7.66
CA PRO A 86 -18.57 17.30 -7.83
C PRO A 86 -18.86 17.72 -9.27
N THR A 87 -19.41 18.93 -9.45
CA THR A 87 -19.62 19.48 -10.80
C THR A 87 -18.26 19.72 -11.47
N GLU A 88 -18.24 19.84 -12.80
CA GLU A 88 -17.01 20.16 -13.53
C GLU A 88 -16.36 21.45 -13.00
N GLU A 89 -17.17 22.46 -12.72
CA GLU A 89 -16.74 23.75 -12.14
C GLU A 89 -16.06 23.56 -10.77
N GLU A 90 -16.62 22.70 -9.90
CA GLU A 90 -16.02 22.39 -8.61
C GLU A 90 -14.69 21.63 -8.75
N ILE A 91 -14.60 20.73 -9.74
CA ILE A 91 -13.36 20.03 -10.05
C ILE A 91 -12.29 21.01 -10.50
N TYR A 92 -12.60 21.89 -11.47
CA TYR A 92 -11.68 22.92 -11.96
C TYR A 92 -11.28 23.90 -10.85
N GLY A 93 -12.21 24.32 -10.00
CA GLY A 93 -11.91 25.19 -8.86
C GLY A 93 -10.94 24.53 -7.88
N ARG A 94 -11.17 23.26 -7.51
CA ARG A 94 -10.26 22.50 -6.63
C ARG A 94 -8.88 22.31 -7.24
N LEU A 95 -8.80 21.99 -8.53
CA LEU A 95 -7.53 21.85 -9.24
C LEU A 95 -6.76 23.17 -9.28
N THR A 96 -7.46 24.27 -9.58
CA THR A 96 -6.85 25.61 -9.65
C THR A 96 -6.27 26.03 -8.29
N LEU A 97 -7.02 25.82 -7.20
CA LEU A 97 -6.53 26.09 -5.84
C LEU A 97 -5.33 25.21 -5.46
N ALA A 98 -5.36 23.93 -5.84
CA ALA A 98 -4.25 23.01 -5.57
C ALA A 98 -2.97 23.42 -6.33
N ILE A 99 -3.12 23.88 -7.58
CA ILE A 99 -2.02 24.38 -8.40
C ILE A 99 -1.47 25.70 -7.80
N GLN A 100 -2.34 26.65 -7.47
CA GLN A 100 -1.94 27.92 -6.85
C GLN A 100 -1.25 27.75 -5.48
N ALA A 101 -1.61 26.70 -4.73
CA ALA A 101 -0.94 26.37 -3.47
C ALA A 101 0.53 25.97 -3.68
N THR A 102 0.91 25.52 -4.89
CA THR A 102 2.29 25.16 -5.24
C THR A 102 3.09 26.31 -5.85
N TRP A 103 2.45 27.43 -6.18
CA TRP A 103 3.12 28.57 -6.78
C TRP A 103 4.04 29.28 -5.79
N THR A 104 5.19 29.69 -6.30
CA THR A 104 6.12 30.63 -5.67
C THR A 104 5.55 32.05 -5.68
N ASP A 105 6.10 32.94 -4.82
CA ASP A 105 5.63 34.33 -4.74
C ASP A 105 5.83 35.08 -6.06
N GLU A 106 6.89 34.77 -6.81
CA GLU A 106 7.15 35.33 -8.15
C GLU A 106 6.06 34.94 -9.17
N GLU A 107 5.64 33.66 -9.16
CA GLU A 107 4.57 33.16 -10.03
C GLU A 107 3.21 33.75 -9.68
N ARG A 108 2.95 33.98 -8.38
CA ARG A 108 1.75 34.69 -7.92
C ARG A 108 1.74 36.13 -8.42
N GLU A 109 2.83 36.86 -8.25
CA GLU A 109 2.93 38.25 -8.74
C GLU A 109 2.76 38.36 -10.26
N ALA A 110 3.35 37.43 -11.02
CA ALA A 110 3.20 37.40 -12.48
C ALA A 110 1.74 37.19 -12.91
N ALA A 111 1.02 36.28 -12.25
CA ALA A 111 -0.40 36.06 -12.51
C ALA A 111 -1.26 37.29 -12.18
N TRP A 112 -0.97 37.99 -11.08
CA TRP A 112 -1.65 39.24 -10.72
C TRP A 112 -1.39 40.38 -11.72
N LYS A 113 -0.17 40.46 -12.29
CA LYS A 113 0.18 41.47 -13.30
C LYS A 113 -0.54 41.24 -14.63
N GLY A 114 -0.65 39.98 -15.07
CA GLY A 114 -1.35 39.62 -16.31
C GLY A 114 -2.87 39.85 -16.29
N LEU A 115 -3.49 39.92 -15.11
CA LEU A 115 -4.92 40.24 -14.95
C LEU A 115 -5.23 41.75 -14.97
N ARG A 116 -4.20 42.60 -14.85
CA ARG A 116 -4.32 44.06 -14.79
C ARG A 116 -3.88 44.79 -16.07
N SER A 117 -3.28 44.07 -17.02
CA SER A 117 -2.93 44.56 -18.36
C SER A 117 -4.07 44.32 -19.34
#